data_AF-A0A1Q2HL76-F1
#
_entry.id   AF-A0A1Q2HL76-F1
#
_cell.length_a   1.000
_cell.length_b   1.000
_cell.length_c   1.000
_cell.angle_alpha   90.00
_cell.angle_beta   90.00
_cell.angle_gamma   90.00
#
_symmetry.space_group_name_H-M   'P 1'
#
loop_
_entity.id
_entity.type
_entity.pdbx_description
1 polymer ?
#
loop_
_entity_poly.entity_id
_entity_poly.type
_entity_poly.pdbx_seq_one_letter_code
_entity_poly.pdbx_strand_id
1 'polypeptide(L)'
;MNTKRLITSCFGLGFSPFAPGTVGSLLPCAVFIAIAALTPQLWPSQLALAGLTVFFSWATAAFSSHAIQLAGREDPSEVVSDEFAGQGLALLIGSFVSAFASYPLISIGILFLLFRFFDIAKIWPANRLESLLGGIGILADDIMAGLYAGIIFIIVSLFGWVHSAGELLNPCLFQICDYLSGLSGSIGLGFVQGLTEFLPVSSSGHLVMFETFIPSLDPESKEMLLFDLAVHVGTVFSIIVVFREGIALFARNLLSFHRTGLNPIQLYKKNFAWHFAFCAVITTITTVVIYKLFEEPLQGSRKLWLVCIMWLVTAALLYITDKKKRSRIRFHDFGIIGAVLIGVAQSGAIIPGISRSGATICAAILYGLHRKWAVEFSFLIAMPAILGGALLTALEHKELFGAGVLTPGVIVSGMLSACLTGIIALKLLIKASRKRKLKYFSIYCVFISAVSFIYLLLN
;
A
#
# COMPACT_ATOMS: atom_id res chain seq x y z
N MET A 1 12.23 -29.13 -17.39
CA MET A 1 11.37 -28.80 -18.55
C MET A 1 12.28 -28.41 -19.71
N ASN A 2 12.07 -28.95 -20.91
CA ASN A 2 12.87 -28.60 -22.10
C ASN A 2 12.55 -27.15 -22.53
N THR A 3 13.55 -26.37 -22.96
CA THR A 3 13.40 -24.97 -23.42
C THR A 3 12.31 -24.81 -24.47
N LYS A 4 12.20 -25.75 -25.42
CA LYS A 4 11.15 -25.72 -26.45
C LYS A 4 9.75 -25.79 -25.85
N ARG A 5 9.55 -26.72 -24.92
CA ARG A 5 8.28 -26.92 -24.19
C ARG A 5 7.95 -25.76 -23.24
N LEU A 6 8.97 -25.10 -22.68
CA LEU A 6 8.79 -23.89 -21.88
C LEU A 6 8.30 -22.71 -22.74
N ILE A 7 8.84 -22.55 -23.96
CA ILE A 7 8.43 -21.48 -24.87
C ILE A 7 7.00 -21.73 -25.39
N THR A 8 6.70 -22.95 -25.86
CA THR A 8 5.36 -23.26 -26.40
C THR A 8 4.26 -23.25 -25.36
N SER A 9 4.59 -23.43 -24.07
CA SER A 9 3.64 -23.29 -22.96
C SER A 9 3.52 -21.85 -22.43
N CYS A 10 4.03 -20.85 -23.16
CA CYS A 10 4.10 -19.46 -22.73
C CYS A 10 4.70 -19.30 -21.33
N PHE A 11 5.89 -19.88 -21.14
CA PHE A 11 6.64 -19.90 -19.88
C PHE A 11 5.92 -20.61 -18.72
N GLY A 12 5.11 -21.61 -19.05
CA GLY A 12 4.45 -22.49 -18.09
C GLY A 12 2.97 -22.20 -17.83
N LEU A 13 2.39 -21.19 -18.49
CA LEU A 13 0.96 -20.90 -18.44
C LEU A 13 0.09 -22.03 -19.00
N GLY A 14 0.60 -22.76 -20.00
CA GLY A 14 -0.08 -23.93 -20.56
C GLY A 14 -0.28 -25.08 -19.56
N PHE A 15 0.43 -25.07 -18.42
CA PHE A 15 0.20 -26.04 -17.33
C PHE A 15 -0.88 -25.59 -16.33
N SER A 16 -1.62 -24.52 -16.63
CA SER A 16 -2.74 -24.10 -15.79
C SER A 16 -3.73 -25.26 -15.60
N PRO A 17 -4.13 -25.58 -14.35
CA PRO A 17 -5.13 -26.63 -14.11
C PRO A 17 -6.52 -26.25 -14.61
N PHE A 18 -6.76 -24.97 -14.94
CA PHE A 18 -8.04 -24.45 -15.40
C PHE A 18 -7.86 -23.76 -16.76
N ALA A 19 -8.51 -24.32 -17.79
CA ALA A 19 -8.59 -23.79 -19.15
C ALA A 19 -7.27 -23.18 -19.70
N PRO A 20 -6.24 -24.00 -19.95
CA PRO A 20 -4.92 -23.55 -20.42
C PRO A 20 -4.96 -22.56 -21.58
N GLY A 21 -5.71 -22.85 -22.65
CA GLY A 21 -5.81 -21.97 -23.83
C GLY A 21 -6.40 -20.60 -23.49
N THR A 22 -7.38 -20.53 -22.57
CA THR A 22 -7.90 -19.25 -22.05
C THR A 22 -6.82 -18.48 -21.29
N VAL A 23 -5.99 -19.15 -20.50
CA VAL A 23 -4.86 -18.52 -19.78
C VAL A 23 -3.78 -18.04 -20.76
N GLY A 24 -3.47 -18.82 -21.79
CA GLY A 24 -2.58 -18.43 -22.89
C GLY A 24 -3.08 -17.18 -23.63
N SER A 25 -4.39 -17.15 -23.93
CA SER A 25 -5.06 -16.00 -24.57
C SER A 25 -5.09 -14.76 -23.66
N LEU A 26 -5.11 -14.90 -22.34
CA LEU A 26 -5.10 -13.73 -21.44
C LEU A 26 -3.74 -13.03 -21.37
N LEU A 27 -2.63 -13.74 -21.62
CA LEU A 27 -1.29 -13.19 -21.55
C LEU A 27 -1.05 -11.99 -22.50
N PRO A 28 -1.38 -12.04 -23.81
CA PRO A 28 -1.20 -10.88 -24.69
C PRO A 28 -2.06 -9.68 -24.27
N CYS A 29 -3.26 -9.90 -23.71
CA CYS A 29 -4.08 -8.83 -23.12
C CYS A 29 -3.36 -8.17 -21.93
N ALA A 30 -2.81 -8.98 -21.02
CA ALA A 30 -2.08 -8.49 -19.85
C ALA A 30 -0.81 -7.71 -20.24
N VAL A 31 -0.05 -8.20 -21.22
CA VAL A 31 1.13 -7.50 -21.75
C VAL A 31 0.74 -6.15 -22.34
N PHE A 32 -0.33 -6.10 -23.14
CA PHE A 32 -0.81 -4.86 -23.75
C PHE A 32 -1.21 -3.82 -22.70
N ILE A 33 -2.00 -4.24 -21.69
CA ILE A 33 -2.44 -3.38 -20.58
C ILE A 33 -1.24 -2.88 -19.77
N ALA A 34 -0.28 -3.76 -19.45
CA ALA A 34 0.88 -3.40 -18.65
C ALA A 34 1.74 -2.32 -19.33
N ILE A 35 1.97 -2.44 -20.64
CA ILE A 35 2.75 -1.43 -21.38
C ILE A 35 1.95 -0.13 -21.54
N ALA A 36 0.64 -0.23 -21.82
CA ALA A 36 -0.22 0.94 -21.95
C ALA A 36 -0.36 1.73 -20.63
N ALA A 37 -0.22 1.06 -19.48
CA ALA A 37 -0.19 1.71 -18.17
C ALA A 37 1.09 2.53 -17.93
N LEU A 38 2.18 2.24 -18.67
CA LEU A 38 3.47 2.90 -18.52
C LEU A 38 3.65 4.08 -19.50
N THR A 39 2.91 4.10 -20.60
CA THR A 39 3.07 5.11 -21.66
C THR A 39 1.73 5.69 -22.09
N PRO A 40 1.59 7.03 -22.21
CA PRO A 40 0.34 7.64 -22.64
C PRO A 40 0.01 7.36 -24.11
N GLN A 41 0.97 6.90 -24.92
CA GLN A 41 0.77 6.49 -26.31
C GLN A 41 0.54 4.97 -26.42
N LEU A 42 -0.26 4.55 -27.42
CA LEU A 42 -0.56 3.13 -27.68
C LEU A 42 0.54 2.40 -28.49
N TRP A 43 1.33 3.13 -29.27
CA TRP A 43 2.32 2.54 -30.18
C TRP A 43 3.37 1.64 -29.49
N PRO A 44 3.83 1.89 -28.24
CA PRO A 44 4.75 0.99 -27.55
C PRO A 44 4.13 -0.38 -27.30
N SER A 45 2.86 -0.43 -26.87
CA SER A 45 2.10 -1.68 -26.69
C SER A 45 1.91 -2.40 -28.03
N GLN A 46 1.62 -1.66 -29.11
CA GLN A 46 1.48 -2.23 -30.45
C GLN A 46 2.76 -2.86 -30.96
N LEU A 47 3.91 -2.19 -30.81
CA LEU A 47 5.19 -2.74 -31.26
C LEU A 47 5.61 -3.97 -30.45
N ALA A 48 5.47 -3.90 -29.12
CA ALA A 48 5.79 -5.04 -28.26
C ALA A 48 4.90 -6.25 -28.58
N LEU A 49 3.60 -6.02 -28.76
CA LEU A 49 2.65 -7.07 -29.11
C LEU A 49 2.94 -7.63 -30.51
N ALA A 50 3.27 -6.79 -31.50
CA ALA A 50 3.66 -7.25 -32.84
C ALA A 50 4.89 -8.17 -32.79
N GLY A 51 5.92 -7.76 -32.05
CA GLY A 51 7.13 -8.57 -31.86
C GLY A 51 6.84 -9.91 -31.19
N LEU A 52 6.03 -9.90 -30.11
CA LEU A 52 5.66 -11.12 -29.39
C LEU A 52 4.77 -12.05 -30.22
N THR A 53 3.78 -11.51 -30.94
CA THR A 53 2.92 -12.29 -31.84
C THR A 53 3.74 -12.98 -32.92
N VAL A 54 4.71 -12.28 -33.54
CA VAL A 54 5.62 -12.88 -34.52
C VAL A 54 6.50 -13.96 -33.87
N PHE A 55 7.05 -13.67 -32.69
CA PHE A 55 7.89 -14.61 -31.95
C PHE A 55 7.14 -15.89 -31.60
N PHE A 56 5.95 -15.79 -31.02
CA PHE A 56 5.14 -16.95 -30.64
C PHE A 56 4.57 -17.69 -31.85
N SER A 57 4.23 -16.98 -32.94
CA SER A 57 3.90 -17.62 -34.22
C SER A 57 5.05 -18.50 -34.73
N TRP A 58 6.26 -17.94 -34.77
CA TRP A 58 7.46 -18.69 -35.14
C TRP A 58 7.71 -19.87 -34.20
N ALA A 59 7.57 -19.65 -32.88
CA ALA A 59 7.80 -20.68 -31.88
C ALA A 59 6.81 -21.85 -32.00
N THR A 60 5.52 -21.57 -32.22
CA THR A 60 4.50 -22.61 -32.47
C THR A 60 4.86 -23.41 -33.72
N ALA A 61 5.11 -22.72 -34.85
CA ALA A 61 5.45 -23.39 -36.10
C ALA A 61 6.73 -24.24 -36.01
N ALA A 62 7.75 -23.76 -35.28
CA ALA A 62 9.05 -24.42 -35.18
C ALA A 62 9.13 -25.51 -34.10
N PHE A 63 8.38 -25.38 -33.01
CA PHE A 63 8.58 -26.20 -31.80
C PHE A 63 7.38 -27.06 -31.39
N SER A 64 6.16 -26.79 -31.87
CA SER A 64 4.98 -27.55 -31.44
C SER A 64 5.05 -29.03 -31.83
N SER A 65 5.66 -29.39 -32.98
CA SER A 65 5.90 -30.80 -33.33
C SER A 65 6.79 -31.54 -32.32
N HIS A 66 7.72 -30.84 -31.67
CA HIS A 66 8.57 -31.39 -30.60
C HIS A 66 7.81 -31.53 -29.28
N ALA A 67 6.89 -30.59 -29.00
CA ALA A 67 6.01 -30.64 -27.83
C ALA A 67 4.99 -31.78 -27.92
N ILE A 68 4.38 -31.98 -29.09
CA ILE A 68 3.47 -33.09 -29.42
C ILE A 68 4.13 -34.45 -29.17
N GLN A 69 5.36 -34.64 -29.67
CA GLN A 69 6.11 -35.88 -29.47
C GLN A 69 6.41 -36.19 -27.99
N LEU A 70 6.65 -35.14 -27.18
CA LEU A 70 6.91 -35.30 -25.74
C LEU A 70 5.63 -35.51 -24.93
N ALA A 71 4.51 -34.93 -25.35
CA ALA A 71 3.21 -35.08 -24.69
C ALA A 71 2.50 -36.39 -25.06
N GLY A 72 2.86 -37.00 -26.20
CA GLY A 72 2.29 -38.26 -26.67
C GLY A 72 0.82 -38.15 -27.11
N ARG A 73 0.37 -36.93 -27.48
CA ARG A 73 -0.98 -36.63 -27.96
C ARG A 73 -0.88 -35.65 -29.13
N GLU A 74 -1.75 -35.80 -30.12
CA GLU A 74 -1.75 -34.98 -31.34
C GLU A 74 -2.04 -33.49 -31.06
N ASP A 75 -2.81 -33.20 -30.00
CA ASP A 75 -3.13 -31.84 -29.56
C ASP A 75 -2.93 -31.69 -28.03
N PRO A 76 -1.75 -31.24 -27.58
CA PRO A 76 -1.45 -31.05 -26.17
C PRO A 76 -1.99 -29.70 -25.71
N SER A 77 -2.96 -29.72 -24.79
CA SER A 77 -3.52 -28.51 -24.13
C SER A 77 -2.50 -27.65 -23.38
N GLU A 78 -1.23 -28.05 -23.32
CA GLU A 78 -0.13 -27.31 -22.71
C GLU A 78 0.63 -26.42 -23.70
N VAL A 79 0.44 -26.62 -25.01
CA VAL A 79 0.90 -25.71 -26.05
C VAL A 79 -0.13 -24.59 -26.06
N VAL A 80 0.29 -23.39 -25.68
CA VAL A 80 -0.57 -22.22 -25.61
C VAL A 80 -0.02 -20.99 -26.35
N SER A 81 0.98 -21.22 -27.22
CA SER A 81 1.71 -20.18 -27.95
C SER A 81 0.98 -19.74 -29.23
N ASP A 82 0.22 -20.64 -29.81
CA ASP A 82 -0.80 -20.44 -30.84
C ASP A 82 -1.90 -19.51 -30.35
N GLU A 83 -2.49 -19.75 -29.17
CA GLU A 83 -3.52 -18.89 -28.61
C GLU A 83 -2.97 -17.50 -28.29
N PHE A 84 -1.72 -17.42 -27.81
CA PHE A 84 -1.05 -16.12 -27.66
C PHE A 84 -0.98 -15.39 -29.00
N ALA A 85 -0.53 -16.09 -30.06
CA ALA A 85 -0.34 -15.49 -31.38
C ALA A 85 -1.68 -15.06 -31.99
N GLY A 86 -2.72 -15.89 -31.92
CA GLY A 86 -4.06 -15.59 -32.40
C GLY A 86 -4.68 -14.39 -31.68
N GLN A 87 -4.70 -14.39 -30.34
CA GLN A 87 -5.20 -13.26 -29.56
C GLN A 87 -4.36 -12.00 -29.79
N GLY A 88 -3.03 -12.15 -29.87
CA GLY A 88 -2.12 -11.05 -30.14
C GLY A 88 -2.40 -10.39 -31.49
N LEU A 89 -2.74 -11.17 -32.52
CA LEU A 89 -3.16 -10.65 -33.82
C LEU A 89 -4.51 -9.90 -33.73
N ALA A 90 -5.49 -10.45 -33.02
CA ALA A 90 -6.78 -9.80 -32.81
C ALA A 90 -6.61 -8.42 -32.15
N LEU A 91 -5.81 -8.34 -31.09
CA LEU A 91 -5.49 -7.11 -30.38
C LEU A 91 -4.74 -6.11 -31.25
N LEU A 92 -3.77 -6.55 -32.07
CA LEU A 92 -3.06 -5.67 -33.00
C LEU A 92 -4.03 -5.03 -33.99
N ILE A 93 -4.89 -5.81 -34.64
CA ILE A 93 -5.88 -5.31 -35.59
C ILE A 93 -6.83 -4.32 -34.90
N GLY A 94 -7.37 -4.70 -33.74
CA GLY A 94 -8.30 -3.87 -33.00
C GLY A 94 -7.68 -2.56 -32.50
N SER A 95 -6.40 -2.56 -32.15
CA SER A 95 -5.71 -1.38 -31.63
C SER A 95 -5.60 -0.20 -32.60
N PHE A 96 -5.79 -0.43 -33.91
CA PHE A 96 -5.83 0.62 -34.93
C PHE A 96 -7.21 1.24 -35.13
N VAL A 97 -8.24 0.73 -34.44
CA VAL A 97 -9.61 1.26 -34.50
C VAL A 97 -9.77 2.38 -33.46
N SER A 98 -10.40 3.49 -33.85
CA SER A 98 -10.58 4.66 -32.97
C SER A 98 -11.30 4.33 -31.65
N ALA A 99 -12.31 3.44 -31.70
CA ALA A 99 -13.04 2.99 -30.53
C ALA A 99 -12.14 2.30 -29.48
N PHE A 100 -11.05 1.65 -29.92
CA PHE A 100 -10.08 1.05 -29.03
C PHE A 100 -9.35 2.10 -28.19
N ALA A 101 -8.94 3.20 -28.81
CA ALA A 101 -8.28 4.30 -28.10
C ALA A 101 -9.22 4.99 -27.10
N SER A 102 -10.52 5.08 -27.42
CA SER A 102 -11.53 5.67 -26.52
C SER A 102 -11.90 4.76 -25.34
N TYR A 103 -11.98 3.44 -25.56
CA TYR A 103 -12.41 2.47 -24.55
C TYR A 103 -11.51 1.22 -24.55
N PRO A 104 -10.25 1.34 -24.10
CA PRO A 104 -9.25 0.29 -24.26
C PRO A 104 -9.60 -1.00 -23.50
N LEU A 105 -10.01 -0.91 -22.23
CA LEU A 105 -10.35 -2.11 -21.44
C LEU A 105 -11.55 -2.88 -22.01
N ILE A 106 -12.57 -2.16 -22.47
CA ILE A 106 -13.76 -2.76 -23.09
C ILE A 106 -13.38 -3.40 -24.42
N SER A 107 -12.55 -2.73 -25.22
CA SER A 107 -12.11 -3.23 -26.52
C SER A 107 -11.25 -4.49 -26.38
N ILE A 108 -10.33 -4.52 -25.42
CA ILE A 108 -9.54 -5.71 -25.07
C ILE A 108 -10.47 -6.85 -24.64
N GLY A 109 -11.47 -6.57 -23.80
CA GLY A 109 -12.47 -7.57 -23.37
C GLY A 109 -13.29 -8.14 -24.53
N ILE A 110 -13.78 -7.30 -25.44
CA ILE A 110 -14.53 -7.73 -26.63
C ILE A 110 -13.64 -8.58 -27.54
N LEU A 111 -12.42 -8.12 -27.84
CA LEU A 111 -11.48 -8.87 -28.69
C LEU A 111 -11.10 -10.21 -28.08
N PHE A 112 -10.91 -10.27 -26.76
CA PHE A 112 -10.70 -11.52 -26.03
C PHE A 112 -11.87 -12.48 -26.20
N LEU A 113 -13.10 -12.02 -25.97
CA LEU A 113 -14.30 -12.86 -26.10
C LEU A 113 -14.53 -13.31 -27.54
N LEU A 114 -14.34 -12.43 -28.53
CA LEU A 114 -14.46 -12.76 -29.94
C LEU A 114 -13.42 -13.80 -30.35
N PHE A 115 -12.16 -13.61 -29.98
CA PHE A 115 -11.11 -14.57 -30.26
C PHE A 115 -11.42 -15.94 -29.66
N ARG A 116 -11.73 -16.01 -28.36
CA ARG A 116 -12.09 -17.28 -27.70
C ARG A 116 -13.30 -17.93 -28.36
N PHE A 117 -14.28 -17.15 -28.81
CA PHE A 117 -15.43 -17.70 -29.54
C PHE A 117 -15.01 -18.34 -30.86
N PHE A 118 -14.21 -17.66 -31.68
CA PHE A 118 -13.78 -18.19 -32.98
C PHE A 118 -12.78 -19.35 -32.86
N ASP A 119 -11.90 -19.30 -31.86
CA ASP A 119 -10.97 -20.38 -31.52
C ASP A 119 -11.73 -21.66 -31.12
N ILE A 120 -12.73 -21.54 -30.22
CA ILE A 120 -13.51 -22.70 -29.78
C ILE A 120 -14.46 -23.20 -30.89
N ALA A 121 -15.09 -22.29 -31.64
CA ALA A 121 -16.08 -22.65 -32.66
C ALA A 121 -15.46 -23.16 -33.96
N LYS A 122 -14.20 -22.83 -34.24
CA LYS A 122 -13.43 -23.21 -35.44
C LYS A 122 -14.22 -23.06 -36.74
N ILE A 123 -14.75 -21.86 -36.97
CA ILE A 123 -15.60 -21.54 -38.13
C ILE A 123 -14.79 -21.62 -39.43
N TRP A 124 -15.41 -22.13 -40.50
CA TRP A 124 -14.76 -22.27 -41.81
C TRP A 124 -14.17 -20.94 -42.34
N PRO A 125 -12.97 -20.93 -42.96
CA PRO A 125 -12.05 -22.07 -43.18
C PRO A 125 -11.12 -22.47 -42.02
N ALA A 126 -11.22 -21.93 -40.79
CA ALA A 126 -10.28 -22.25 -39.70
C ALA A 126 -10.19 -23.76 -39.41
N ASN A 127 -11.32 -24.46 -39.34
CA ASN A 127 -11.36 -25.92 -39.19
C ASN A 127 -10.67 -26.73 -40.31
N ARG A 128 -10.44 -26.16 -41.50
CA ARG A 128 -9.70 -26.84 -42.57
C ARG A 128 -8.19 -26.65 -42.44
N LEU A 129 -7.74 -25.64 -41.71
CA LEU A 129 -6.32 -25.36 -41.54
C LEU A 129 -5.63 -26.33 -40.59
N GLU A 130 -6.39 -26.99 -39.71
CA GLU A 130 -5.93 -28.12 -38.89
C GLU A 130 -5.36 -29.27 -39.74
N SER A 131 -5.79 -29.40 -41.00
CA SER A 131 -5.28 -30.44 -41.91
C SER A 131 -3.83 -30.19 -42.39
N LEU A 132 -3.25 -29.03 -42.09
CA LEU A 132 -1.85 -28.73 -42.38
C LEU A 132 -0.93 -29.47 -41.41
N LEU A 133 0.22 -29.92 -41.91
CA LEU A 133 1.13 -30.78 -41.15
C LEU A 133 1.90 -29.99 -40.07
N GLY A 134 1.96 -30.57 -38.87
CA GLY A 134 2.82 -30.14 -37.77
C GLY A 134 2.36 -28.84 -37.10
N GLY A 135 3.31 -28.08 -36.53
CA GLY A 135 3.00 -26.83 -35.81
C GLY A 135 2.40 -25.71 -36.66
N ILE A 136 2.40 -25.86 -37.99
CA ILE A 136 1.77 -24.89 -38.91
C ILE A 136 0.24 -25.01 -38.86
N GLY A 137 -0.30 -26.23 -38.75
CA GLY A 137 -1.76 -26.42 -38.65
C GLY A 137 -2.35 -25.80 -37.40
N ILE A 138 -1.71 -26.05 -36.25
CA ILE A 138 -2.09 -25.54 -34.92
C ILE A 138 -1.94 -24.01 -34.83
N LEU A 139 -1.00 -23.42 -35.56
CA LEU A 139 -0.90 -21.97 -35.59
C LEU A 139 -1.99 -21.35 -36.48
N ALA A 140 -2.35 -22.02 -37.57
CA ALA A 140 -3.11 -21.40 -38.65
C ALA A 140 -4.58 -21.21 -38.31
N ASP A 141 -5.20 -22.12 -37.56
CA ASP A 141 -6.57 -21.97 -37.06
C ASP A 141 -6.69 -20.83 -36.04
N ASP A 142 -5.76 -20.71 -35.08
CA ASP A 142 -5.71 -19.61 -34.11
C ASP A 142 -5.44 -18.24 -34.76
N ILE A 143 -4.53 -18.18 -35.74
CA ILE A 143 -4.31 -16.96 -36.52
C ILE A 143 -5.57 -16.55 -37.27
N MET A 144 -6.32 -17.52 -37.84
CA MET A 144 -7.61 -17.23 -38.47
C MET A 144 -8.66 -16.78 -37.46
N ALA A 145 -8.73 -17.38 -36.27
CA ALA A 145 -9.61 -16.92 -35.20
C ALA A 145 -9.27 -15.48 -34.78
N GLY A 146 -7.98 -15.14 -34.70
CA GLY A 146 -7.48 -13.79 -34.46
C GLY A 146 -7.90 -12.79 -35.54
N LEU A 147 -7.81 -13.18 -36.81
CA LEU A 147 -8.28 -12.38 -37.95
C LEU A 147 -9.80 -12.16 -37.90
N TYR A 148 -10.58 -13.19 -37.63
CA TYR A 148 -12.03 -13.05 -37.48
C TYR A 148 -12.40 -12.11 -36.34
N ALA A 149 -11.78 -12.28 -35.18
CA ALA A 149 -12.01 -11.41 -34.03
C ALA A 149 -11.71 -9.95 -34.37
N GLY A 150 -10.57 -9.67 -35.02
CA GLY A 150 -10.19 -8.34 -35.47
C GLY A 150 -11.16 -7.73 -36.49
N ILE A 151 -11.56 -8.50 -37.51
CA ILE A 151 -12.50 -8.04 -38.54
C ILE A 151 -13.88 -7.76 -37.94
N ILE A 152 -14.41 -8.68 -37.13
CA ILE A 152 -15.70 -8.48 -36.47
C ILE A 152 -15.64 -7.28 -35.54
N PHE A 153 -14.55 -7.11 -34.78
CA PHE A 153 -14.34 -5.94 -33.94
C PHE A 153 -14.38 -4.62 -34.73
N ILE A 154 -13.73 -4.57 -35.90
CA ILE A 154 -13.81 -3.40 -36.80
C ILE A 154 -15.27 -3.16 -37.21
N ILE A 155 -15.98 -4.20 -37.65
CA ILE A 155 -17.38 -4.09 -38.09
C ILE A 155 -18.27 -3.54 -36.97
N VAL A 156 -18.23 -4.14 -35.78
CA VAL A 156 -19.08 -3.69 -34.65
C VAL A 156 -18.68 -2.30 -34.16
N SER A 157 -17.42 -1.90 -34.34
CA SER A 157 -16.96 -0.53 -34.05
C SER A 157 -17.52 0.48 -35.07
N LEU A 158 -17.58 0.13 -36.36
CA LEU A 158 -18.17 0.97 -37.41
C LEU A 158 -19.68 1.18 -37.20
N PHE A 159 -20.39 0.19 -36.67
CA PHE A 159 -21.79 0.31 -36.26
C PHE A 159 -21.98 1.07 -34.94
N GLY A 160 -20.91 1.55 -34.31
CA GLY A 160 -20.97 2.30 -33.05
C GLY A 160 -21.24 1.45 -31.81
N TRP A 161 -21.35 0.12 -31.93
CA TRP A 161 -21.70 -0.74 -30.79
C TRP A 161 -20.64 -0.74 -29.70
N VAL A 162 -19.36 -0.67 -30.09
CA VAL A 162 -18.25 -0.54 -29.12
C VAL A 162 -18.32 0.80 -28.40
N HIS A 163 -18.73 1.87 -29.09
CA HIS A 163 -18.92 3.18 -28.46
C HIS A 163 -20.08 3.16 -27.46
N SER A 164 -21.23 2.60 -27.84
CA SER A 164 -22.38 2.46 -26.94
C SER A 164 -22.08 1.57 -25.73
N ALA A 165 -21.36 0.45 -25.92
CA ALA A 165 -20.89 -0.37 -24.81
C ALA A 165 -19.87 0.39 -23.93
N GLY A 166 -19.01 1.18 -24.57
CA GLY A 166 -18.09 2.14 -23.96
C GLY A 166 -18.79 3.08 -22.99
N GLU A 167 -19.73 3.87 -23.48
CA GLU A 167 -20.49 4.83 -22.66
C GLU A 167 -21.23 4.17 -21.50
N LEU A 168 -21.77 2.96 -21.71
CA LEU A 168 -22.51 2.23 -20.68
C LEU A 168 -21.60 1.64 -19.59
N LEU A 169 -20.47 1.02 -19.97
CA LEU A 169 -19.66 0.20 -19.06
C LEU A 169 -18.43 0.93 -18.52
N ASN A 170 -17.87 1.88 -19.28
CA ASN A 170 -16.61 2.55 -18.92
C ASN A 170 -16.69 3.32 -17.59
N PRO A 171 -17.79 4.03 -17.25
CA PRO A 171 -17.91 4.66 -15.94
C PRO A 171 -17.83 3.65 -14.78
N CYS A 172 -18.48 2.49 -14.93
CA CYS A 172 -18.45 1.42 -13.93
C CYS A 172 -17.06 0.80 -13.79
N LEU A 173 -16.40 0.50 -14.92
CA LEU A 173 -15.04 -0.03 -14.94
C LEU A 173 -14.04 0.95 -14.34
N PHE A 174 -14.15 2.23 -14.68
CA PHE A 174 -13.32 3.29 -14.11
C PHE A 174 -13.50 3.35 -12.59
N GLN A 175 -14.75 3.34 -12.10
CA GLN A 175 -15.02 3.35 -10.66
C GLN A 175 -14.46 2.12 -9.93
N ILE A 176 -14.55 0.93 -10.54
CA ILE A 176 -13.94 -0.28 -9.98
C ILE A 176 -12.42 -0.17 -9.95
N CYS A 177 -11.80 0.28 -11.05
CA CYS A 177 -10.35 0.44 -11.12
C CYS A 177 -9.85 1.46 -10.11
N ASP A 178 -10.53 2.61 -10.02
CA ASP A 178 -10.21 3.69 -9.07
C ASP A 178 -10.35 3.21 -7.61
N TYR A 179 -11.41 2.46 -7.31
CA TYR A 179 -11.60 1.84 -6.00
C TYR A 179 -10.49 0.83 -5.67
N LEU A 180 -10.09 -0.02 -6.62
CA LEU A 180 -9.02 -1.00 -6.43
C LEU A 180 -7.66 -0.32 -6.28
N SER A 181 -7.37 0.73 -7.05
CA SER A 181 -6.16 1.53 -6.87
C SER A 181 -6.15 2.21 -5.50
N GLY A 182 -7.27 2.79 -5.07
CA GLY A 182 -7.43 3.38 -3.75
C GLY A 182 -7.20 2.36 -2.64
N LEU A 183 -7.71 1.14 -2.78
CA LEU A 183 -7.50 0.03 -1.84
C LEU A 183 -6.03 -0.38 -1.76
N SER A 184 -5.35 -0.48 -2.90
CA SER A 184 -3.92 -0.82 -2.93
C SER A 184 -3.06 0.28 -2.30
N GLY A 185 -3.38 1.54 -2.60
CA GLY A 185 -2.72 2.72 -2.03
C GLY A 185 -2.91 2.81 -0.52
N SER A 186 -4.13 2.59 -0.02
CA SER A 186 -4.41 2.60 1.41
C SER A 186 -3.71 1.49 2.17
N ILE A 187 -3.65 0.28 1.59
CA ILE A 187 -2.88 -0.84 2.18
C ILE A 187 -1.39 -0.47 2.23
N GLY A 188 -0.85 0.13 1.18
CA GLY A 188 0.54 0.57 1.10
C GLY A 188 0.89 1.65 2.14
N LEU A 189 0.10 2.73 2.20
CA LEU A 189 0.29 3.80 3.18
C LEU A 189 0.06 3.30 4.62
N GLY A 190 -0.96 2.46 4.84
CA GLY A 190 -1.18 1.80 6.12
C GLY A 190 0.02 0.94 6.54
N PHE A 191 0.63 0.21 5.60
CA PHE A 191 1.83 -0.58 5.87
C PHE A 191 3.00 0.31 6.32
N VAL A 192 3.23 1.42 5.63
CA VAL A 192 4.25 2.42 5.99
C VAL A 192 3.97 2.98 7.38
N GLN A 193 2.74 3.40 7.66
CA GLN A 193 2.32 3.92 8.96
C GLN A 193 2.61 2.92 10.08
N GLY A 194 2.16 1.67 9.94
CA GLY A 194 2.35 0.66 10.98
C GLY A 194 3.83 0.31 11.22
N LEU A 195 4.64 0.26 10.16
CA LEU A 195 6.09 0.06 10.32
C LEU A 195 6.78 1.22 11.04
N THR A 196 6.36 2.45 10.81
CA THR A 196 7.11 3.65 11.20
C THR A 196 6.59 4.34 12.46
N GLU A 197 5.34 4.11 12.88
CA GLU A 197 4.73 4.80 14.03
C GLU A 197 5.53 4.57 15.33
N PHE A 198 5.86 3.31 15.60
CA PHE A 198 6.54 2.94 16.83
C PHE A 198 8.03 3.23 16.78
N LEU A 199 8.63 3.09 15.59
CA LEU A 199 10.03 3.38 15.39
C LEU A 199 10.26 4.90 15.54
N PRO A 200 11.37 5.32 16.14
CA PRO A 200 11.64 6.74 16.33
C PRO A 200 12.12 7.39 15.01
N VAL A 201 11.32 7.34 13.95
CA VAL A 201 11.67 7.77 12.58
C VAL A 201 10.62 8.69 11.92
N SER A 202 9.56 9.04 12.65
CA SER A 202 8.44 9.88 12.21
C SER A 202 7.61 9.24 11.10
N SER A 203 6.51 8.59 11.49
CA SER A 203 5.51 8.04 10.58
C SER A 203 4.85 9.10 9.71
N SER A 204 4.45 10.24 10.29
CA SER A 204 3.90 11.38 9.56
C SER A 204 4.83 11.89 8.46
N GLY A 205 6.14 11.92 8.70
CA GLY A 205 7.11 12.29 7.66
C GLY A 205 7.16 11.30 6.49
N HIS A 206 7.01 10.00 6.76
CA HIS A 206 6.97 8.99 5.71
C HIS A 206 5.68 9.05 4.91
N LEU A 207 4.54 9.23 5.57
CA LEU A 207 3.24 9.40 4.90
C LEU A 207 3.27 10.60 3.95
N VAL A 208 3.66 11.78 4.43
CA VAL A 208 3.83 12.98 3.59
C VAL A 208 4.78 12.72 2.42
N MET A 209 5.90 12.01 2.63
CA MET A 209 6.83 11.67 1.55
C MET A 209 6.17 10.78 0.48
N PHE A 210 5.51 9.70 0.89
CA PHE A 210 4.86 8.78 -0.07
C PHE A 210 3.67 9.43 -0.77
N GLU A 211 2.87 10.24 -0.07
CA GLU A 211 1.80 11.05 -0.66
C GLU A 211 2.36 12.03 -1.69
N THR A 212 3.50 12.69 -1.40
CA THR A 212 4.16 13.60 -2.37
C THR A 212 4.68 12.86 -3.60
N PHE A 213 5.09 11.59 -3.46
CA PHE A 213 5.62 10.79 -4.57
C PHE A 213 4.53 10.15 -5.43
N ILE A 214 3.29 10.09 -4.94
CA ILE A 214 2.14 9.57 -5.68
C ILE A 214 1.37 10.77 -6.25
N PRO A 215 1.45 11.05 -7.57
CA PRO A 215 0.93 12.30 -8.14
C PRO A 215 -0.58 12.55 -7.94
N SER A 216 -1.35 11.49 -7.68
CA SER A 216 -2.79 11.57 -7.42
C SER A 216 -3.15 11.91 -5.98
N LEU A 217 -2.17 12.00 -5.08
CA LEU A 217 -2.37 12.31 -3.66
C LEU A 217 -1.80 13.68 -3.35
N ASP A 218 -2.54 14.44 -2.53
CA ASP A 218 -2.07 15.72 -2.01
C ASP A 218 -1.91 15.58 -0.48
N PRO A 219 -0.68 15.66 0.07
CA PRO A 219 -0.46 15.59 1.50
C PRO A 219 -1.18 16.68 2.30
N GLU A 220 -1.51 17.83 1.69
CA GLU A 220 -2.20 18.94 2.34
C GLU A 220 -3.73 18.80 2.25
N SER A 221 -4.24 17.81 1.51
CA SER A 221 -5.67 17.57 1.36
C SER A 221 -6.29 17.10 2.68
N LYS A 222 -7.54 17.53 2.93
CA LYS A 222 -8.30 17.13 4.11
C LYS A 222 -8.59 15.63 4.11
N GLU A 223 -8.73 15.03 2.93
CA GLU A 223 -8.91 13.61 2.75
C GLU A 223 -7.69 12.82 3.23
N MET A 224 -6.47 13.25 2.86
CA MET A 224 -5.24 12.61 3.32
C MET A 224 -5.02 12.82 4.82
N LEU A 225 -5.33 14.00 5.36
CA LEU A 225 -5.32 14.24 6.81
C LEU A 225 -6.21 13.27 7.58
N LEU A 226 -7.45 13.05 7.12
CA LEU A 226 -8.37 12.09 7.73
C LEU A 226 -7.89 10.65 7.57
N PHE A 227 -7.35 10.30 6.40
CA PHE A 227 -6.80 8.97 6.15
C PHE A 227 -5.62 8.67 7.09
N ASP A 228 -4.68 9.61 7.22
CA ASP A 228 -3.54 9.52 8.13
C ASP A 228 -3.98 9.26 9.56
N LEU A 229 -4.94 10.04 10.05
CA LEU A 229 -5.48 9.87 11.38
C LEU A 229 -6.14 8.50 11.55
N ALA A 230 -6.84 8.00 10.53
CA ALA A 230 -7.41 6.66 10.57
C ALA A 230 -6.31 5.59 10.67
N VAL A 231 -5.27 5.63 9.83
CA VAL A 231 -4.17 4.66 9.93
C VAL A 231 -3.40 4.77 11.26
N HIS A 232 -3.30 5.96 11.86
CA HIS A 232 -2.81 6.13 13.23
C HIS A 232 -3.72 5.40 14.24
N VAL A 233 -5.04 5.51 14.13
CA VAL A 233 -5.97 4.70 14.95
C VAL A 233 -5.74 3.19 14.73
N GLY A 234 -5.46 2.77 13.50
CA GLY A 234 -5.00 1.41 13.18
C GLY A 234 -3.83 0.95 14.05
N THR A 235 -2.81 1.80 14.22
CA THR A 235 -1.66 1.48 15.09
C THR A 235 -1.99 1.48 16.58
N VAL A 236 -3.00 2.23 17.04
CA VAL A 236 -3.49 2.12 18.43
C VAL A 236 -3.99 0.70 18.72
N PHE A 237 -4.67 0.06 17.75
CA PHE A 237 -5.03 -1.35 17.89
C PHE A 237 -3.82 -2.26 18.01
N SER A 238 -2.69 -1.97 17.34
CA SER A 238 -1.44 -2.70 17.55
C SER A 238 -0.95 -2.61 19.00
N ILE A 239 -1.00 -1.41 19.62
CA ILE A 239 -0.65 -1.22 21.04
C ILE A 239 -1.56 -2.07 21.92
N ILE A 240 -2.88 -1.99 21.70
CA ILE A 240 -3.87 -2.73 22.48
C ILE A 240 -3.61 -4.24 22.39
N VAL A 241 -3.36 -4.77 21.19
CA VAL A 241 -3.10 -6.19 20.97
C VAL A 241 -1.79 -6.63 21.63
N VAL A 242 -0.71 -5.89 21.43
CA VAL A 242 0.62 -6.25 21.97
C VAL A 242 0.67 -6.12 23.49
N PHE A 243 0.05 -5.11 24.07
CA PHE A 243 0.06 -4.84 25.51
C PHE A 243 -1.22 -5.30 26.24
N ARG A 244 -2.07 -6.13 25.62
CA ARG A 244 -3.39 -6.52 26.15
C ARG A 244 -3.40 -6.96 27.61
N GLU A 245 -2.43 -7.78 28.02
CA GLU A 245 -2.32 -8.30 29.39
C GLU A 245 -1.89 -7.20 30.37
N GLY A 246 -0.95 -6.34 29.95
CA GLY A 246 -0.51 -5.20 30.74
C GLY A 246 -1.60 -4.15 30.92
N ILE A 247 -2.34 -3.85 29.84
CA ILE A 247 -3.48 -2.93 29.86
C ILE A 247 -4.62 -3.49 30.73
N ALA A 248 -4.94 -4.78 30.62
CA ALA A 248 -5.97 -5.42 31.45
C ALA A 248 -5.59 -5.40 32.94
N LEU A 249 -4.33 -5.70 33.27
CA LEU A 249 -3.83 -5.63 34.65
C LEU A 249 -3.87 -4.18 35.17
N PHE A 250 -3.44 -3.21 34.34
CA PHE A 250 -3.49 -1.80 34.66
C PHE A 250 -4.92 -1.33 34.95
N ALA A 251 -5.87 -1.66 34.08
CA ALA A 251 -7.28 -1.32 34.24
C ALA A 251 -7.87 -1.95 35.51
N ARG A 252 -7.58 -3.22 35.78
CA ARG A 252 -8.02 -3.90 37.02
C ARG A 252 -7.47 -3.19 38.27
N ASN A 253 -6.20 -2.81 38.27
CA ASN A 253 -5.55 -2.11 39.39
C ASN A 253 -6.05 -0.67 39.58
N LEU A 254 -6.50 -0.03 38.50
CA LEU A 254 -7.12 1.29 38.56
C LEU A 254 -8.53 1.20 39.17
N LEU A 255 -9.33 0.23 38.71
CA LEU A 255 -10.71 -0.01 39.16
C LEU A 255 -10.81 -0.62 40.56
N SER A 256 -9.79 -1.36 41.02
CA SER A 256 -9.79 -1.95 42.38
C SER A 256 -9.70 -0.91 43.50
N PHE A 257 -9.53 0.38 43.17
CA PHE A 257 -9.43 1.47 44.12
C PHE A 257 -10.62 1.58 45.08
N HIS A 258 -11.83 1.32 44.61
CA HIS A 258 -13.05 1.44 45.43
C HIS A 258 -13.03 0.55 46.69
N ARG A 259 -12.16 -0.47 46.72
CA ARG A 259 -11.99 -1.39 47.87
C ARG A 259 -10.94 -0.94 48.89
N THR A 260 -10.21 0.15 48.64
CA THR A 260 -9.02 0.52 49.43
C THR A 260 -9.24 1.65 50.43
N GLY A 261 -10.29 2.46 50.28
CA GLY A 261 -10.59 3.57 51.19
C GLY A 261 -9.52 4.69 51.24
N LEU A 262 -8.57 4.72 50.29
CA LEU A 262 -7.48 5.70 50.26
C LEU A 262 -7.95 7.03 49.62
N ASN A 263 -7.40 8.17 50.05
CA ASN A 263 -7.66 9.45 49.37
C ASN A 263 -6.86 9.56 48.05
N PRO A 264 -7.25 10.42 47.07
CA PRO A 264 -6.56 10.56 45.78
C PRO A 264 -5.05 10.82 45.85
N ILE A 265 -4.60 11.59 46.85
CA ILE A 265 -3.17 11.85 47.09
C ILE A 265 -2.44 10.58 47.56
N GLN A 266 -3.10 9.77 48.39
CA GLN A 266 -2.54 8.52 48.90
C GLN A 266 -2.47 7.47 47.80
N LEU A 267 -3.46 7.42 46.91
CA LEU A 267 -3.43 6.59 45.71
C LEU A 267 -2.24 6.89 44.83
N TYR A 268 -2.02 8.17 44.50
CA TYR A 268 -0.91 8.61 43.68
C TYR A 268 0.45 8.17 44.26
N LYS A 269 0.59 8.17 45.60
CA LYS A 269 1.83 7.77 46.27
C LYS A 269 2.00 6.25 46.40
N LYS A 270 0.90 5.52 46.64
CA LYS A 270 0.96 4.09 47.03
C LYS A 270 0.66 3.12 45.90
N ASN A 271 -0.08 3.52 44.86
CA ASN A 271 -0.50 2.63 43.78
C ASN A 271 0.15 3.05 42.45
N PHE A 272 0.94 2.14 41.88
CA PHE A 272 1.63 2.34 40.61
C PHE A 272 0.69 2.72 39.45
N ALA A 273 -0.49 2.09 39.35
CA ALA A 273 -1.43 2.34 38.28
C ALA A 273 -2.00 3.77 38.34
N TRP A 274 -2.32 4.25 39.55
CA TRP A 274 -2.80 5.61 39.76
C TRP A 274 -1.71 6.66 39.54
N HIS A 275 -0.49 6.40 40.01
CA HIS A 275 0.66 7.26 39.73
C HIS A 275 0.88 7.44 38.23
N PHE A 276 0.91 6.32 37.50
CA PHE A 276 1.04 6.31 36.05
C PHE A 276 -0.11 7.04 35.35
N ALA A 277 -1.36 6.72 35.71
CA ALA A 277 -2.55 7.36 35.14
C ALA A 277 -2.51 8.88 35.33
N PHE A 278 -2.16 9.33 36.53
CA PHE A 278 -2.04 10.75 36.83
C PHE A 278 -0.98 11.43 35.95
N CYS A 279 0.22 10.87 35.83
CA CYS A 279 1.25 11.39 34.94
C CYS A 279 0.81 11.40 33.47
N ALA A 280 0.11 10.36 33.01
CA ALA A 280 -0.41 10.27 31.65
C ALA A 280 -1.46 11.35 31.36
N VAL A 281 -2.36 11.62 32.32
CA VAL A 281 -3.35 12.69 32.23
C VAL A 281 -2.67 14.06 32.15
N ILE A 282 -1.70 14.36 33.02
CA ILE A 282 -0.94 15.62 32.97
C ILE A 282 -0.23 15.78 31.62
N THR A 283 0.37 14.71 31.11
CA THR A 283 1.06 14.71 29.80
C THR A 283 0.09 15.01 28.67
N THR A 284 -1.09 14.39 28.68
CA THR A 284 -2.13 14.57 27.66
C THR A 284 -2.72 15.98 27.71
N ILE A 285 -3.04 16.49 28.92
CA ILE A 285 -3.54 17.87 29.11
C ILE A 285 -2.50 18.87 28.59
N THR A 286 -1.23 18.70 28.95
CA THR A 286 -0.15 19.57 28.47
C THR A 286 -0.08 19.56 26.94
N THR A 287 -0.18 18.37 26.33
CA THR A 287 -0.18 18.22 24.86
C THR A 287 -1.32 19.01 24.22
N VAL A 288 -2.55 18.85 24.72
CA VAL A 288 -3.75 19.51 24.18
C VAL A 288 -3.70 21.02 24.38
N VAL A 289 -3.27 21.49 25.55
CA VAL A 289 -3.15 22.92 25.84
C VAL A 289 -2.15 23.58 24.89
N ILE A 290 -0.95 22.98 24.72
CA ILE A 290 0.06 23.53 23.82
C ILE A 290 -0.43 23.47 22.37
N TYR A 291 -1.05 22.36 21.94
CA TYR A 291 -1.61 22.28 20.59
C TYR A 291 -2.59 23.42 20.32
N LYS A 292 -3.58 23.63 21.19
CA LYS A 292 -4.57 24.70 21.01
C LYS A 292 -3.98 26.11 21.04
N LEU A 293 -2.91 26.33 21.80
CA LEU A 293 -2.23 27.63 21.84
C LEU A 293 -1.42 27.94 20.58
N PHE A 294 -1.00 26.91 19.84
CA PHE A 294 -0.09 27.03 18.69
C PHE A 294 -0.66 26.38 17.41
N GLU A 295 -1.97 26.19 17.33
CA GLU A 295 -2.63 25.46 16.23
C GLU A 295 -2.35 26.08 14.85
N GLU A 296 -2.49 27.41 14.74
CA GLU A 296 -2.26 28.18 13.50
C GLU A 296 -0.87 27.94 12.87
N PRO A 297 0.26 28.13 13.58
CA PRO A 297 1.59 27.81 13.03
C PRO A 297 1.83 26.30 12.79
N LEU A 298 1.03 25.41 13.40
CA LEU A 298 1.18 23.96 13.25
C LEU A 298 0.41 23.39 12.05
N GLN A 299 -0.66 24.03 11.57
CA GLN A 299 -1.51 23.47 10.50
C GLN A 299 -0.96 23.65 9.07
N GLY A 300 -0.09 24.65 8.80
CA GLY A 300 0.50 24.91 7.48
C GLY A 300 1.78 24.12 7.14
N SER A 301 1.96 22.92 7.70
CA SER A 301 3.28 22.30 7.91
C SER A 301 3.51 20.94 7.23
N ARG A 302 2.62 20.48 6.34
CA ARG A 302 2.75 19.17 5.65
C ARG A 302 3.56 19.21 4.36
N LYS A 303 4.50 20.14 4.26
CA LYS A 303 5.39 20.26 3.10
C LYS A 303 6.62 19.38 3.26
N LEU A 304 7.00 18.65 2.21
CA LEU A 304 8.13 17.71 2.25
C LEU A 304 9.45 18.38 2.66
N TRP A 305 9.69 19.65 2.29
CA TRP A 305 10.90 20.37 2.71
C TRP A 305 10.98 20.54 4.23
N LEU A 306 9.84 20.78 4.88
CA LEU A 306 9.77 20.92 6.33
C LEU A 306 9.98 19.56 7.01
N VAL A 307 9.39 18.50 6.45
CA VAL A 307 9.63 17.11 6.89
C VAL A 307 11.13 16.78 6.86
N CYS A 308 11.85 17.17 5.80
CA CYS A 308 13.30 16.95 5.69
C CYS A 308 14.06 17.59 6.86
N ILE A 309 13.75 18.84 7.19
CA ILE A 309 14.38 19.55 8.32
C ILE A 309 14.01 18.88 9.64
N MET A 310 12.74 18.53 9.84
CA MET A 310 12.27 17.91 11.07
C MET A 310 12.82 16.49 11.29
N TRP A 311 13.12 15.75 10.23
CA TRP A 311 13.87 14.50 10.33
C TRP A 311 15.30 14.71 10.83
N LEU A 312 15.98 15.80 10.44
CA LEU A 312 17.29 16.16 11.00
C LEU A 312 17.19 16.53 12.49
N VAL A 313 16.13 17.24 12.89
CA VAL A 313 15.84 17.52 14.31
C VAL A 313 15.62 16.22 15.08
N THR A 314 14.81 15.30 14.55
CA THR A 314 14.60 13.97 15.14
C THR A 314 15.92 13.19 15.23
N ALA A 315 16.76 13.23 14.19
CA ALA A 315 18.06 12.58 14.17
C ALA A 315 18.99 13.12 15.26
N ALA A 316 19.07 14.45 15.40
CA ALA A 316 19.88 15.10 16.42
C ALA A 316 19.41 14.71 17.82
N LEU A 317 18.11 14.74 18.08
CA LEU A 317 17.52 14.37 19.37
C LEU A 317 17.86 12.92 19.76
N LEU A 318 17.75 11.98 18.81
CA LEU A 318 18.09 10.58 19.02
C LEU A 318 19.58 10.38 19.29
N TYR A 319 20.44 11.06 18.54
CA TYR A 319 21.88 10.98 18.71
C TYR A 319 22.33 11.51 20.07
N ILE A 320 21.81 12.67 20.50
CA ILE A 320 22.09 13.26 21.82
C ILE A 320 21.63 12.31 22.92
N THR A 321 20.42 11.75 22.80
CA THR A 321 19.86 10.84 23.79
C THR A 321 20.66 9.53 23.90
N ASP A 322 21.17 9.00 22.78
CA ASP A 322 21.95 7.76 22.79
C ASP A 322 23.24 7.89 23.62
N LYS A 323 23.87 9.08 23.64
CA LYS A 323 25.06 9.38 24.47
C LYS A 323 24.77 9.33 25.98
N LYS A 324 23.51 9.40 26.41
CA LYS A 324 23.15 9.33 27.83
C LYS A 324 23.24 7.88 28.35
N LYS A 325 24.35 7.58 29.04
CA LYS A 325 24.70 6.22 29.52
C LYS A 325 23.94 5.77 30.77
N ARG A 326 23.49 6.70 31.62
CA ARG A 326 22.85 6.41 32.93
C ARG A 326 21.49 7.12 33.01
N SER A 327 20.44 6.33 33.23
CA SER A 327 19.08 6.76 33.56
C SER A 327 18.69 6.04 34.86
N ARG A 328 18.59 6.78 35.97
CA ARG A 328 18.51 6.21 37.33
C ARG A 328 17.13 6.38 37.97
N ILE A 329 16.26 7.21 37.40
CA ILE A 329 14.93 7.48 37.97
C ILE A 329 14.05 6.26 37.68
N ARG A 330 13.52 5.65 38.73
CA ARG A 330 12.47 4.63 38.64
C ARG A 330 11.14 5.31 38.38
N PHE A 331 10.19 4.59 37.81
CA PHE A 331 8.90 5.20 37.47
C PHE A 331 8.12 5.69 38.69
N HIS A 332 8.27 5.08 39.87
CA HIS A 332 7.64 5.58 41.11
C HIS A 332 8.18 6.96 41.55
N ASP A 333 9.42 7.27 41.18
CA ASP A 333 10.08 8.54 41.45
C ASP A 333 9.83 9.57 40.31
N PHE A 334 8.99 9.23 39.31
CA PHE A 334 8.71 10.07 38.16
C PHE A 334 7.64 11.13 38.48
N GLY A 335 8.06 12.39 38.59
CA GLY A 335 7.19 13.47 39.02
C GLY A 335 6.42 14.19 37.90
N ILE A 336 5.58 15.14 38.33
CA ILE A 336 4.77 16.02 37.47
C ILE A 336 5.62 16.79 36.46
N ILE A 337 6.79 17.28 36.86
CA ILE A 337 7.71 18.01 35.97
C ILE A 337 8.10 17.16 34.76
N GLY A 338 8.41 15.88 34.99
CA GLY A 338 8.70 14.95 33.91
C GLY A 338 7.50 14.76 32.98
N ALA A 339 6.28 14.62 33.52
CA ALA A 339 5.06 14.49 32.73
C ALA A 339 4.78 15.73 31.86
N VAL A 340 4.95 16.94 32.40
CA VAL A 340 4.82 18.19 31.64
C VAL A 340 5.86 18.27 30.52
N LEU A 341 7.14 17.97 30.80
CA LEU A 341 8.20 17.98 29.79
C LEU A 341 7.94 16.99 28.65
N ILE A 342 7.42 15.80 28.96
CA ILE A 342 7.03 14.83 27.93
C ILE A 342 5.82 15.34 27.13
N GLY A 343 4.87 16.02 27.78
CA GLY A 343 3.72 16.63 27.11
C GLY A 343 4.12 17.73 26.13
N VAL A 344 5.09 18.56 26.48
CA VAL A 344 5.70 19.55 25.58
C VAL A 344 6.40 18.87 24.40
N ALA A 345 7.15 17.78 24.65
CA ALA A 345 7.79 17.03 23.58
C ALA A 345 6.75 16.37 22.65
N GLN A 346 5.63 15.91 23.21
CA GLN A 346 4.54 15.30 22.47
C GLN A 346 3.77 16.30 21.60
N SER A 347 3.53 17.53 22.09
CA SER A 347 2.89 18.57 21.28
C SER A 347 3.78 19.02 20.12
N GLY A 348 5.09 19.12 20.32
CA GLY A 348 6.04 19.40 19.25
C GLY A 348 6.02 18.33 18.14
N ALA A 349 5.68 17.08 18.49
CA ALA A 349 5.61 15.98 17.54
C ALA A 349 4.35 15.97 16.64
N ILE A 350 3.52 17.00 16.73
CA ILE A 350 2.43 17.26 15.77
C ILE A 350 3.02 17.74 14.44
N ILE A 351 4.19 18.39 14.46
CA ILE A 351 4.88 18.83 13.24
C ILE A 351 5.36 17.60 12.45
N PRO A 352 4.96 17.45 11.18
CA PRO A 352 5.42 16.36 10.32
C PRO A 352 6.95 16.25 10.26
N GLY A 353 7.47 15.02 10.33
CA GLY A 353 8.91 14.75 10.40
C GLY A 353 9.51 14.72 11.81
N ILE A 354 8.81 15.28 12.82
CA ILE A 354 9.14 15.01 14.23
C ILE A 354 8.54 13.65 14.62
N SER A 355 9.37 12.73 15.10
CA SER A 355 8.87 11.45 15.58
C SER A 355 8.25 11.60 16.96
N ARG A 356 6.96 11.30 17.13
CA ARG A 356 6.31 11.35 18.45
C ARG A 356 6.89 10.35 19.45
N SER A 357 7.01 9.10 19.03
CA SER A 357 7.66 8.05 19.83
C SER A 357 9.10 8.45 20.15
N GLY A 358 9.86 8.95 19.17
CA GLY A 358 11.20 9.49 19.36
C GLY A 358 11.27 10.64 20.36
N ALA A 359 10.44 11.67 20.20
CA ALA A 359 10.43 12.87 21.02
C ALA A 359 10.09 12.56 22.48
N THR A 360 9.01 11.81 22.72
CA THR A 360 8.57 11.45 24.08
C THR A 360 9.53 10.50 24.79
N ILE A 361 10.07 9.48 24.08
CA ILE A 361 11.09 8.58 24.63
C ILE A 361 12.37 9.35 24.96
N CYS A 362 12.82 10.21 24.04
CA CYS A 362 14.03 11.01 24.26
C CYS A 362 13.85 11.97 25.42
N ALA A 363 12.74 12.71 25.49
CA ALA A 363 12.42 13.60 26.61
C ALA A 363 12.43 12.84 27.95
N ALA A 364 11.80 11.67 28.02
CA ALA A 364 11.79 10.84 29.22
C ALA A 364 13.20 10.36 29.64
N ILE A 365 14.02 9.90 28.69
CA ILE A 365 15.39 9.44 28.96
C ILE A 365 16.30 10.63 29.36
N LEU A 366 16.15 11.78 28.69
CA LEU A 366 16.87 13.01 28.98
C LEU A 366 16.45 13.63 30.32
N TYR A 367 15.21 13.43 30.76
CA TYR A 367 14.79 13.69 32.14
C TYR A 367 15.46 12.73 33.14
N GLY A 368 15.74 11.49 32.72
CA GLY A 368 16.47 10.50 33.51
C GLY A 368 15.69 9.24 33.83
N LEU A 369 14.48 9.10 33.28
CA LEU A 369 13.64 7.92 33.42
C LEU A 369 14.31 6.70 32.79
N HIS A 370 14.24 5.57 33.46
CA HIS A 370 14.79 4.33 32.94
C HIS A 370 14.18 3.96 31.58
N ARG A 371 15.02 3.58 30.60
CA ARG A 371 14.62 3.37 29.19
C ARG A 371 13.40 2.47 28.99
N LYS A 372 13.30 1.37 29.76
CA LYS A 372 12.13 0.48 29.73
C LYS A 372 10.83 1.26 30.00
N TRP A 373 10.84 2.05 31.06
CA TRP A 373 9.69 2.85 31.48
C TRP A 373 9.43 4.03 30.54
N ALA A 374 10.47 4.65 29.98
CA ALA A 374 10.32 5.70 28.97
C ALA A 374 9.55 5.20 27.73
N VAL A 375 9.89 4.00 27.25
CA VAL A 375 9.22 3.36 26.11
C VAL A 375 7.77 3.00 26.45
N GLU A 376 7.53 2.32 27.58
CA GLU A 376 6.18 1.92 27.98
C GLU A 376 5.28 3.14 28.25
N PHE A 377 5.81 4.18 28.91
CA PHE A 377 5.07 5.41 29.15
C PHE A 377 4.69 6.10 27.84
N SER A 378 5.65 6.28 26.92
CA SER A 378 5.45 6.89 25.59
C SER A 378 4.34 6.20 24.78
N PHE A 379 4.32 4.86 24.73
CA PHE A 379 3.28 4.16 23.97
C PHE A 379 1.90 4.23 24.61
N LEU A 380 1.82 4.23 25.94
CA LEU A 380 0.52 4.30 26.61
C LEU A 380 -0.09 5.71 26.53
N ILE A 381 0.71 6.78 26.63
CA ILE A 381 0.22 8.16 26.44
C ILE A 381 -0.11 8.46 24.97
N ALA A 382 0.44 7.69 24.02
CA ALA A 382 0.12 7.83 22.60
C ALA A 382 -1.34 7.47 22.29
N MET A 383 -1.92 6.49 23.00
CA MET A 383 -3.30 6.03 22.75
C MET A 383 -4.35 7.15 22.94
N PRO A 384 -4.45 7.83 24.11
CA PRO A 384 -5.44 8.90 24.28
C PRO A 384 -5.19 10.09 23.36
N ALA A 385 -3.93 10.39 23.02
CA ALA A 385 -3.60 11.48 22.10
C ALA A 385 -4.01 11.19 20.66
N ILE A 386 -3.73 9.98 20.14
CA ILE A 386 -4.17 9.58 18.79
C ILE A 386 -5.69 9.55 18.72
N LEU A 387 -6.33 8.85 19.66
CA LEU A 387 -7.78 8.68 19.65
C LEU A 387 -8.49 10.04 19.79
N GLY A 388 -7.98 10.92 20.67
CA GLY A 388 -8.51 12.26 20.85
C GLY A 388 -8.36 13.13 19.59
N GLY A 389 -7.17 13.16 18.99
CA GLY A 389 -6.91 13.91 17.76
C GLY A 389 -7.74 13.39 16.59
N ALA A 390 -7.76 12.07 16.37
CA ALA A 390 -8.54 11.46 15.31
C ALA A 390 -10.05 11.70 15.48
N LEU A 391 -10.58 11.60 16.71
CA LEU A 391 -11.99 11.89 16.98
C LEU A 391 -12.33 13.37 16.72
N LEU A 392 -11.50 14.30 17.17
CA LEU A 392 -11.74 15.73 16.98
C LEU A 392 -11.81 16.08 15.49
N THR A 393 -10.79 15.69 14.71
CA THR A 393 -10.74 16.01 13.28
C THR A 393 -11.85 15.28 12.49
N ALA A 394 -12.20 14.05 12.86
CA ALA A 394 -13.30 13.32 12.23
C ALA A 394 -14.67 13.97 12.48
N LEU A 395 -14.88 14.59 13.65
CA LEU A 395 -16.10 15.33 13.96
C LEU A 395 -16.17 16.66 13.20
N GLU A 396 -15.03 17.33 13.02
CA GLU A 396 -14.91 18.60 12.28
C GLU A 396 -15.13 18.43 10.78
N HIS A 397 -14.78 17.25 10.23
CA HIS A 397 -14.78 16.98 8.78
C HIS A 397 -15.66 15.78 8.40
N LYS A 398 -16.79 15.61 9.10
CA LYS A 398 -17.69 14.46 8.95
C LYS A 398 -18.25 14.31 7.53
N GLU A 399 -18.36 15.41 6.79
CA GLU A 399 -18.86 15.48 5.42
C GLU A 399 -17.95 14.81 4.38
N LEU A 400 -16.68 14.59 4.71
CA LEU A 400 -15.72 13.93 3.83
C LEU A 400 -15.83 12.40 3.88
N PHE A 401 -16.50 11.84 4.91
CA PHE A 401 -16.69 10.40 5.00
C PHE A 401 -17.76 9.91 4.03
N GLY A 402 -17.41 8.94 3.18
CA GLY A 402 -18.33 8.36 2.20
C GLY A 402 -18.46 9.15 0.90
N ALA A 403 -17.69 10.23 0.74
CA ALA A 403 -17.56 10.99 -0.50
C ALA A 403 -16.16 10.81 -1.13
N GLY A 404 -16.09 10.72 -2.45
CA GLY A 404 -14.82 10.66 -3.20
C GLY A 404 -13.96 9.44 -2.86
N VAL A 405 -12.66 9.68 -2.67
CA VAL A 405 -11.62 8.63 -2.50
C VAL A 405 -11.70 7.94 -1.12
N LEU A 406 -12.26 8.60 -0.10
CA LEU A 406 -12.38 8.08 1.27
C LEU A 406 -13.62 7.21 1.49
N THR A 407 -13.70 6.12 0.74
CA THR A 407 -14.71 5.11 1.02
C THR A 407 -14.40 4.38 2.34
N PRO A 408 -15.41 3.88 3.07
CA PRO A 408 -15.17 3.09 4.28
C PRO A 408 -14.22 1.90 4.07
N GLY A 409 -14.26 1.26 2.89
CA GLY A 409 -13.37 0.15 2.56
C GLY A 409 -11.90 0.56 2.45
N VAL A 410 -11.61 1.73 1.85
CA VAL A 410 -10.25 2.30 1.74
C VAL A 410 -9.70 2.66 3.12
N ILE A 411 -10.52 3.27 3.98
CA ILE A 411 -10.12 3.61 5.36
C ILE A 411 -9.84 2.34 6.17
N VAL A 412 -10.78 1.39 6.20
CA VAL A 412 -10.66 0.17 7.02
C VAL A 412 -9.49 -0.69 6.57
N SER A 413 -9.24 -0.82 5.26
CA SER A 413 -8.09 -1.57 4.74
C SER A 413 -6.76 -0.95 5.15
N GLY A 414 -6.62 0.38 5.08
CA GLY A 414 -5.44 1.08 5.59
C GLY A 414 -5.24 0.89 7.09
N MET A 415 -6.31 1.04 7.89
CA MET A 415 -6.29 0.79 9.33
C MET A 415 -5.85 -0.63 9.69
N LEU A 416 -6.38 -1.64 8.99
CA LEU A 416 -6.02 -3.03 9.18
C LEU A 416 -4.55 -3.28 8.79
N SER A 417 -4.10 -2.75 7.66
CA SER A 417 -2.70 -2.83 7.23
C SER A 417 -1.75 -2.24 8.28
N ALA A 418 -2.06 -1.03 8.78
CA ALA A 418 -1.31 -0.36 9.84
C ALA A 418 -1.33 -1.14 11.16
N CYS A 419 -2.47 -1.72 11.53
CA CYS A 419 -2.59 -2.56 12.73
C CYS A 419 -1.68 -3.79 12.65
N LEU A 420 -1.75 -4.55 11.56
CA LEU A 420 -1.01 -5.80 11.38
C LEU A 420 0.51 -5.55 11.32
N THR A 421 0.94 -4.59 10.52
CA THR A 421 2.36 -4.22 10.38
C THR A 421 2.89 -3.57 11.65
N GLY A 422 2.06 -2.77 12.32
CA GLY A 422 2.34 -2.18 13.61
C GLY A 422 2.58 -3.19 14.72
N ILE A 423 1.83 -4.31 14.76
CA ILE A 423 2.08 -5.39 15.73
C ILE A 423 3.49 -5.96 15.55
N ILE A 424 3.93 -6.15 14.30
CA ILE A 424 5.25 -6.66 13.97
C ILE A 424 6.32 -5.64 14.38
N ALA A 425 6.18 -4.38 13.96
CA ALA A 425 7.12 -3.31 14.25
C ALA A 425 7.27 -3.06 15.75
N LEU A 426 6.16 -3.03 16.50
CA LEU A 426 6.17 -2.84 17.95
C LEU A 426 6.87 -3.98 18.69
N LYS A 427 6.60 -5.25 18.32
CA LYS A 427 7.31 -6.41 18.90
C LYS A 427 8.80 -6.37 18.61
N LEU A 428 9.19 -6.01 17.38
CA LEU A 428 10.59 -5.85 16.99
C LEU A 428 11.28 -4.75 17.79
N LEU A 429 10.62 -3.61 17.96
CA LEU A 429 11.14 -2.49 18.72
C LEU A 429 11.30 -2.82 20.20
N ILE A 430 10.34 -3.50 20.83
CA ILE A 430 10.47 -3.96 22.23
C ILE A 430 11.68 -4.88 22.39
N LYS A 431 11.95 -5.76 21.42
CA LYS A 431 13.13 -6.62 21.42
C LYS A 431 14.43 -5.83 21.18
N ALA A 432 14.40 -4.82 20.32
CA ALA A 432 15.56 -4.01 19.93
C ALA A 432 15.95 -2.94 20.97
N SER A 433 14.97 -2.28 21.60
CA SER A 433 15.18 -1.14 22.52
C SER A 433 16.01 -1.51 23.74
N ARG A 434 16.03 -2.80 24.11
CA ARG A 434 16.87 -3.36 25.19
C ARG A 434 18.37 -3.21 24.92
N LYS A 435 18.81 -3.05 23.66
CA LYS A 435 20.24 -3.10 23.26
C LYS A 435 20.95 -1.76 23.04
N ARG A 436 20.37 -0.61 23.44
CA ARG A 436 20.96 0.75 23.32
C ARG A 436 21.46 1.10 21.91
N LYS A 437 20.53 1.19 20.96
CA LYS A 437 20.85 1.40 19.53
C LYS A 437 20.04 2.55 18.91
N LEU A 438 19.81 3.65 19.64
CA LEU A 438 19.04 4.79 19.08
C LEU A 438 19.79 5.48 17.93
N LYS A 439 21.14 5.42 17.95
CA LYS A 439 21.99 5.97 16.88
C LYS A 439 21.65 5.46 15.48
N TYR A 440 21.14 4.23 15.33
CA TYR A 440 20.82 3.69 14.00
C TYR A 440 19.58 4.35 13.40
N PHE A 441 18.59 4.67 14.22
CA PHE A 441 17.43 5.45 13.80
C PHE A 441 17.82 6.90 13.47
N SER A 442 18.75 7.48 14.22
CA SER A 442 19.32 8.79 13.89
C SER A 442 19.97 8.80 12.50
N ILE A 443 20.82 7.82 12.19
CA ILE A 443 21.45 7.69 10.86
C ILE A 443 20.38 7.51 9.78
N TYR A 444 19.36 6.69 10.02
CA TYR A 444 18.25 6.51 9.10
C TYR A 444 17.51 7.82 8.80
N CYS A 445 17.19 8.62 9.83
CA CYS A 445 16.52 9.91 9.65
C CYS A 445 17.36 10.91 8.84
N VAL A 446 18.69 10.92 9.03
CA VAL A 446 19.59 11.74 8.18
C VAL A 446 19.58 11.25 6.73
N PHE A 447 19.64 9.93 6.53
CA PHE A 447 19.64 9.33 5.21
C PHE A 447 18.34 9.64 4.44
N ILE A 448 17.18 9.36 5.05
CA ILE A 448 15.89 9.59 4.38
C ILE A 448 15.64 11.08 4.12
N SER A 449 16.05 11.97 5.03
CA SER A 449 16.05 13.42 4.81
C SER A 449 16.89 13.82 3.59
N ALA A 450 18.11 13.28 3.45
CA ALA A 450 18.95 13.57 2.30
C ALA A 450 18.32 13.08 0.98
N VAL A 451 17.74 11.88 0.96
CA VAL A 451 17.05 11.33 -0.23
C VAL A 451 15.87 12.20 -0.64
N SER A 452 14.99 12.54 0.31
CA SER A 452 13.82 13.39 0.03
C SER A 452 14.21 14.82 -0.38
N PHE A 453 15.28 15.37 0.18
CA PHE A 453 15.78 16.67 -0.21
C PHE A 453 16.36 16.68 -1.62
N ILE A 454 17.06 15.61 -2.03
CA ILE A 454 17.53 15.44 -3.41
C ILE A 454 16.34 15.38 -4.37
N TYR A 455 15.28 14.65 -4.04
CA TYR A 455 14.07 14.60 -4.85
C TYR A 455 13.46 16.00 -5.07
N LEU A 456 13.40 16.82 -4.02
CA LEU A 456 12.92 18.21 -4.09
C LEU A 456 13.82 19.16 -4.88
N LEU A 457 15.09 18.80 -5.12
CA LEU A 457 15.98 19.60 -5.97
C LEU A 457 15.86 19.21 -7.45
N LEU A 458 15.36 18.01 -7.74
CA LEU A 458 15.22 17.47 -9.09
C LEU A 458 13.85 17.76 -9.72
N ASN A 459 12.86 18.14 -8.93
CA ASN A 459 11.49 18.49 -9.33
C ASN A 459 11.14 19.85 -8.76
#